data_AF-A0A9D5GKX3-F1
#
_entry.id   AF-A0A9D5GKX3-F1
#
_cell.length_a   1.000
_cell.length_b   1.000
_cell.length_c   1.000
_cell.angle_alpha   90.00
_cell.angle_beta   90.00
_cell.angle_gamma   90.00
#
_symmetry.space_group_name_H-M   'P 1'
#
loop_
_entity.id
_entity.type
_entity.pdbx_description
1 polymer ?
#
loop_
_entity_poly.entity_id
_entity_poly.type
_entity_poly.pdbx_seq_one_letter_code
_entity_poly.pdbx_strand_id
1 'polypeptide(L)'
;MISRGTVERLNDDELGAALRHERAHAVRGDLLLAAALHFFVDLLPLPAKDLIDTYAGARELAADQHASRHASREDLASAILSLAGSKKLAPSFASLAEDQSGVRPRVMALLEARAQRSGPAVRRLVVTGALLAIVGLSFSPVVLSAAPHHACAVTQMGAPK
;
A
#
# COMPACT_ATOMS: atom_id res chain seq x y z
N MET A 1 -4.13 -4.18 19.18
CA MET A 1 -4.47 -4.19 20.64
C MET A 1 -4.09 -2.83 21.18
N ILE A 2 -4.93 -2.21 22.01
CA ILE A 2 -4.62 -0.91 22.62
C ILE A 2 -4.07 -1.14 24.03
N SER A 3 -2.95 -0.50 24.37
CA SER A 3 -2.34 -0.62 25.71
C SER A 3 -3.12 0.22 26.73
N ARG A 4 -3.09 -0.15 28.02
CA ARG A 4 -3.79 0.61 29.07
C ARG A 4 -3.31 2.05 29.18
N GLY A 5 -2.00 2.27 29.05
CA GLY A 5 -1.42 3.63 29.04
C GLY A 5 -1.76 4.45 27.78
N THR A 6 -2.28 3.81 26.73
CA THR A 6 -2.85 4.51 25.57
C THR A 6 -4.25 5.03 25.86
N VAL A 7 -5.07 4.24 26.55
CA VAL A 7 -6.46 4.59 26.90
C VAL A 7 -6.51 5.80 27.83
N GLU A 8 -5.56 5.91 28.76
CA GLU A 8 -5.52 7.01 29.73
C GLU A 8 -5.11 8.38 29.13
N ARG A 9 -4.63 8.41 27.89
CA ARG A 9 -4.11 9.64 27.24
C ARG A 9 -5.03 10.22 26.19
N LEU A 10 -5.98 9.44 25.72
CA LEU A 10 -6.93 9.84 24.69
C LEU A 10 -8.25 10.18 25.35
N ASN A 11 -8.90 11.24 24.89
CA ASN A 11 -10.30 11.44 25.22
C ASN A 11 -11.17 10.37 24.50
N ASP A 12 -12.45 10.28 24.84
CA ASP A 12 -13.34 9.23 24.31
C ASP A 12 -13.47 9.27 22.79
N ASP A 13 -13.46 10.47 22.19
CA ASP A 13 -13.58 10.66 20.75
C ASP A 13 -12.29 10.26 20.01
N GLU A 14 -11.14 10.67 20.55
CA GLU A 14 -9.81 10.28 20.09
C GLU A 14 -9.58 8.77 20.20
N LEU A 15 -9.99 8.17 21.32
CA LEU A 15 -9.91 6.73 21.54
C LEU A 15 -10.82 6.00 20.55
N GLY A 16 -12.03 6.51 20.34
CA GLY A 16 -12.95 6.01 19.32
C GLY A 16 -12.36 6.10 17.91
N ALA A 17 -11.67 7.18 17.58
CA ALA A 17 -10.99 7.34 16.28
C ALA A 17 -9.83 6.34 16.14
N ALA A 18 -8.98 6.20 17.17
CA ALA A 18 -7.88 5.25 17.20
C ALA A 18 -8.36 3.79 17.10
N LEU A 19 -9.44 3.42 17.78
CA LEU A 19 -10.02 2.07 17.69
C LEU A 19 -10.53 1.75 16.28
N ARG A 20 -11.10 2.73 15.58
CA ARG A 20 -11.55 2.53 14.19
C ARG A 20 -10.37 2.40 13.23
N HIS A 21 -9.27 3.11 13.49
CA HIS A 21 -8.00 2.93 12.78
C HIS A 21 -7.45 1.52 12.95
N GLU A 22 -7.36 1.04 14.19
CA GLU A 22 -6.92 -0.33 14.51
C GLU A 22 -7.82 -1.40 13.87
N ARG A 23 -9.14 -1.18 13.90
CA ARG A 23 -10.09 -2.08 13.24
C ARG A 23 -9.88 -2.12 11.73
N ALA A 24 -9.49 -1.01 11.10
CA ALA A 24 -9.19 -0.97 9.68
C ALA A 24 -8.03 -1.91 9.32
N HIS A 25 -6.98 -1.93 10.14
CA HIS A 25 -5.87 -2.88 9.96
C HIS A 25 -6.32 -4.33 10.10
N ALA A 26 -7.15 -4.63 11.10
CA ALA A 26 -7.67 -5.98 11.33
C ALA A 26 -8.53 -6.47 10.15
N VAL A 27 -9.47 -5.63 9.68
CA VAL A 27 -10.36 -5.98 8.56
C VAL A 27 -9.60 -6.20 7.26
N ARG A 28 -8.50 -5.47 7.04
CA ARG A 28 -7.67 -5.57 5.84
C ARG A 28 -6.62 -6.67 5.91
N GLY A 29 -6.45 -7.33 7.05
CA GLY A 29 -5.42 -8.35 7.24
C GLY A 29 -4.00 -7.80 7.16
N ASP A 30 -3.83 -6.52 7.45
CA ASP A 30 -2.57 -5.80 7.21
C ASP A 30 -1.38 -6.40 7.98
N LEU A 31 -1.64 -7.02 9.14
CA LEU A 31 -0.64 -7.72 9.95
C LEU A 31 -0.12 -8.98 9.24
N LEU A 32 -1.02 -9.78 8.66
CA LEU A 32 -0.65 -11.00 7.93
C LEU A 32 0.16 -10.65 6.69
N LEU A 33 -0.25 -9.61 5.96
CA LEU A 33 0.45 -9.16 4.76
C LEU A 33 1.83 -8.59 5.09
N ALA A 34 1.96 -7.82 6.18
CA ALA A 34 3.26 -7.35 6.65
C ALA A 34 4.18 -8.51 7.07
N ALA A 35 3.65 -9.49 7.80
CA ALA A 35 4.41 -10.68 8.20
C ALA A 35 4.89 -11.49 6.98
N ALA A 36 4.02 -11.68 5.98
CA ALA A 36 4.39 -12.34 4.74
C ALA A 36 5.47 -11.55 3.97
N LEU A 37 5.33 -10.22 3.88
CA LEU A 37 6.31 -9.37 3.20
C LEU A 37 7.69 -9.46 3.86
N HIS A 38 7.75 -9.36 5.20
CA HIS A 38 9.00 -9.54 5.95
C HIS A 38 9.60 -10.93 5.72
N PHE A 39 8.79 -12.00 5.80
CA PHE A 39 9.26 -13.36 5.56
C PHE A 39 9.90 -13.52 4.17
N PHE A 40 9.29 -12.96 3.12
CA PHE A 40 9.86 -13.03 1.77
C PHE A 40 11.12 -12.18 1.60
N VAL A 41 11.17 -11.01 2.23
CA VAL A 41 12.36 -10.15 2.20
C VAL A 41 13.52 -10.79 2.95
N ASP A 42 13.27 -11.48 4.06
CA ASP A 42 14.31 -12.19 4.81
C ASP A 42 14.81 -13.43 4.05
N LEU A 43 13.95 -14.04 3.23
CA LEU A 43 14.28 -15.23 2.43
C LEU A 43 15.04 -14.90 1.13
N LEU A 44 14.76 -13.75 0.52
CA LEU A 44 15.35 -13.32 -0.75
C LEU A 44 16.44 -12.27 -0.49
N PRO A 45 17.65 -12.38 -1.06
CA PRO A 45 18.71 -11.38 -0.89
C PRO A 45 18.44 -10.11 -1.72
N LEU A 46 17.29 -9.47 -1.50
CA LEU A 46 16.86 -8.26 -2.20
C LEU A 46 16.97 -7.04 -1.28
N PRO A 47 17.44 -5.88 -1.77
CA PRO A 47 17.39 -4.63 -1.02
C PRO A 47 15.95 -4.09 -0.99
N ALA A 48 15.09 -4.72 -0.19
CA ALA A 48 13.65 -4.45 -0.15
C ALA A 48 13.21 -3.55 1.02
N LYS A 49 14.16 -2.91 1.71
CA LYS A 49 13.86 -1.98 2.81
C LYS A 49 12.91 -0.86 2.37
N ASP A 50 13.22 -0.21 1.25
CA ASP A 50 12.40 0.88 0.71
C ASP A 50 10.98 0.40 0.35
N LEU A 51 10.82 -0.86 -0.07
CA LEU A 51 9.52 -1.46 -0.36
C LEU A 51 8.72 -1.68 0.92
N ILE A 52 9.36 -2.16 1.99
CA ILE A 52 8.73 -2.34 3.30
C ILE A 52 8.30 -0.98 3.87
N ASP A 53 9.18 0.03 3.81
CA ASP A 53 8.89 1.37 4.31
C ASP A 53 7.75 2.03 3.50
N THR A 54 7.78 1.91 2.17
CA THR A 54 6.70 2.39 1.30
C THR A 54 5.38 1.68 1.59
N TYR A 55 5.40 0.37 1.77
CA TYR A 55 4.21 -0.42 2.11
C TYR A 55 3.66 -0.02 3.48
N ALA A 56 4.52 0.17 4.49
CA ALA A 56 4.13 0.62 5.81
C ALA A 56 3.43 1.99 5.75
N GLY A 57 4.01 2.97 5.05
CA GLY A 57 3.37 4.28 4.87
C GLY A 57 2.02 4.20 4.14
N ALA A 58 1.94 3.43 3.06
CA ALA A 58 0.69 3.23 2.32
C ALA A 58 -0.40 2.55 3.17
N ARG A 59 0.00 1.59 4.01
CA ARG A 59 -0.89 0.89 4.92
C ARG A 59 -1.54 1.85 5.93
N GLU A 60 -0.74 2.69 6.57
CA GLU A 60 -1.19 3.70 7.54
C GLU A 60 -2.17 4.69 6.91
N LEU A 61 -1.83 5.26 5.74
CA LEU A 61 -2.70 6.19 5.01
C LEU A 61 -4.05 5.57 4.63
N ALA A 62 -4.07 4.29 4.26
CA ALA A 62 -5.30 3.59 3.93
C ALA A 62 -6.15 3.29 5.17
N ALA A 63 -5.53 3.07 6.34
CA ALA A 63 -6.25 2.94 7.61
C ALA A 63 -6.82 4.29 8.08
N ASP A 64 -6.05 5.39 7.95
CA ASP A 64 -6.51 6.75 8.22
C ASP A 64 -7.74 7.13 7.38
N GLN A 65 -7.70 6.78 6.07
CA GLN A 65 -8.83 6.98 5.16
C GLN A 65 -10.06 6.15 5.54
N HIS A 66 -9.87 4.97 6.12
CA HIS A 66 -10.99 4.14 6.56
C HIS A 66 -11.61 4.68 7.85
N ALA A 67 -10.76 5.06 8.82
CA ALA A 67 -11.18 5.63 10.09
C ALA A 67 -11.92 6.95 9.89
N SER A 68 -11.43 7.83 9.02
CA SER A 68 -12.04 9.13 8.70
C SER A 68 -13.40 9.06 7.99
N ARG A 69 -13.86 7.88 7.57
CA ARG A 69 -15.24 7.68 7.10
C ARG A 69 -16.25 7.51 8.23
N HIS A 70 -15.76 7.19 9.43
CA HIS A 70 -16.58 6.77 10.57
C HIS A 70 -16.25 7.54 11.86
N ALA A 71 -15.20 8.37 11.84
CA ALA A 71 -14.77 9.25 12.91
C ALA A 71 -14.40 10.63 12.33
N SER A 72 -14.39 11.63 13.20
CA SER A 72 -13.85 12.95 12.91
C SER A 72 -12.38 12.85 12.49
N ARG A 73 -11.99 13.65 11.51
CA ARG A 73 -10.60 13.71 11.05
C ARG A 73 -9.74 14.46 12.04
N GLU A 74 -10.31 15.45 12.70
CA GLU A 74 -9.72 16.24 13.76
C GLU A 74 -9.40 15.35 14.97
N ASP A 75 -10.34 14.49 15.39
CA ASP A 75 -10.12 13.56 16.51
C ASP A 75 -9.08 12.49 16.17
N LEU A 76 -9.08 12.02 14.93
CA LEU A 76 -8.05 11.08 14.44
C LEU A 76 -6.66 11.73 14.39
N ALA A 77 -6.56 12.96 13.88
CA ALA A 77 -5.31 13.71 13.84
C ALA A 77 -4.78 14.01 15.25
N SER A 78 -5.68 14.39 16.17
CA SER A 78 -5.35 14.60 17.58
C SER A 78 -4.86 13.30 18.23
N ALA A 79 -5.56 12.17 18.01
CA ALA A 79 -5.13 10.87 18.50
C ALA A 79 -3.74 10.49 17.98
N ILE A 80 -3.46 10.68 16.68
CA ILE A 80 -2.14 10.42 16.09
C ILE A 80 -1.04 11.25 16.77
N LEU A 81 -1.29 12.55 17.00
CA LEU A 81 -0.33 13.43 17.69
C LEU A 81 -0.11 13.02 19.15
N SER A 82 -1.19 12.72 19.87
CA SER A 82 -1.18 12.30 21.28
C SER A 82 -0.40 10.99 21.48
N LEU A 83 -0.48 10.08 20.51
CA LEU A 83 0.29 8.82 20.48
C LEU A 83 1.75 9.03 20.07
N ALA A 84 2.01 9.84 19.04
CA ALA A 84 3.36 10.13 18.55
C ALA A 84 4.26 10.80 19.61
N GLY A 85 3.67 11.64 20.47
CA GLY A 85 4.38 12.27 21.59
C GLY A 85 4.83 11.30 22.70
N SER A 86 4.46 10.01 22.62
CA SER A 86 4.80 8.99 23.62
C SER A 86 5.80 7.97 23.11
N LYS A 87 7.09 8.29 23.22
CA LYS A 87 8.25 7.43 22.86
C LYS A 87 8.31 6.04 23.55
N LYS A 88 7.28 5.58 24.27
CA LYS A 88 7.34 4.40 25.15
C LYS A 88 6.23 3.35 24.95
N LEU A 89 5.44 3.41 23.89
CA LEU A 89 4.33 2.46 23.72
C LEU A 89 4.63 1.33 22.72
N ALA A 90 4.73 0.13 23.30
CA ALA A 90 4.43 -1.23 22.84
C ALA A 90 4.52 -1.62 21.34
N PRO A 91 4.92 -2.87 21.03
CA PRO A 91 5.16 -3.37 19.67
C PRO A 91 3.95 -3.28 18.71
N SER A 92 2.71 -3.15 19.22
CA SER A 92 1.53 -2.94 18.36
C SER A 92 1.52 -1.58 17.63
N PHE A 93 2.24 -0.58 18.13
CA PHE A 93 2.37 0.75 17.50
C PHE A 93 3.77 0.97 16.92
N ALA A 94 4.57 -0.09 16.74
CA ALA A 94 5.92 0.02 16.19
C ALA A 94 5.95 0.76 14.84
N SER A 95 4.91 0.64 14.00
CA SER A 95 4.81 1.41 12.74
C SER A 95 4.55 2.91 12.91
N LEU A 96 4.01 3.33 14.06
CA LEU A 96 3.77 4.73 14.41
C LEU A 96 4.96 5.34 15.19
N ALA A 97 5.66 4.52 15.97
CA ALA A 97 6.74 4.97 16.85
C ALA A 97 8.12 5.01 16.18
N GLU A 98 8.37 4.14 15.20
CA GLU A 98 9.66 4.09 14.48
C GLU A 98 9.81 5.23 13.45
N ASP A 99 8.70 5.85 13.04
CA ASP A 99 8.70 6.89 12.02
C ASP A 99 7.99 8.18 12.46
N GLN A 100 8.65 8.97 13.30
CA GLN A 100 8.23 10.36 13.57
C GLN A 100 8.12 11.20 12.27
N SER A 101 8.80 10.80 11.18
CA SER A 101 8.71 11.49 9.89
C SER A 101 7.36 11.24 9.18
N GLY A 102 6.68 10.13 9.48
CA GLY A 102 5.38 9.75 8.93
C GLY A 102 4.17 10.40 9.62
N VAL A 103 4.32 10.95 10.83
CA VAL A 103 3.20 11.55 11.59
C VAL A 103 2.71 12.85 10.95
N ARG A 104 3.62 13.78 10.66
CA ARG A 104 3.30 15.07 10.05
C ARG A 104 2.55 14.94 8.71
N PRO A 105 3.01 14.14 7.73
CA PRO A 105 2.31 14.01 6.45
C PRO A 105 0.92 13.39 6.61
N ARG A 106 0.72 12.48 7.56
CA ARG A 106 -0.61 11.90 7.86
C ARG A 106 -1.59 12.92 8.43
N VAL A 107 -1.14 13.70 9.42
CA VAL A 107 -1.96 14.78 10.00
C VAL A 107 -2.32 15.82 8.95
N MET A 108 -1.34 16.24 8.14
CA MET A 108 -1.61 17.17 7.03
C MET A 108 -2.59 16.58 6.02
N ALA A 109 -2.42 15.31 5.62
CA ALA A 109 -3.34 14.64 4.69
C ALA A 109 -4.78 14.56 5.23
N LEU A 110 -4.96 14.33 6.54
CA LEU A 110 -6.29 14.31 7.18
C LEU A 110 -6.95 15.68 7.15
N LEU A 111 -6.19 16.74 7.43
CA LEU A 111 -6.70 18.11 7.45
C LEU A 111 -6.95 18.66 6.03
N GLU A 112 -6.06 18.35 5.07
CA GLU A 112 -6.16 18.78 3.67
C GLU A 112 -7.23 18.01 2.88
N ALA A 113 -7.46 16.73 3.18
CA ALA A 113 -8.52 15.94 2.55
C ALA A 113 -9.93 16.51 2.81
N ARG A 114 -10.08 17.46 3.73
CA ARG A 114 -11.30 18.26 3.90
C ARG A 114 -11.59 19.11 2.66
N ALA A 115 -10.55 19.57 1.96
CA ALA A 115 -10.64 20.46 0.81
C ALA A 115 -10.85 19.74 -0.53
N GLN A 116 -10.42 18.48 -0.67
CA GLN A 116 -10.41 17.76 -1.95
C GLN A 116 -11.36 16.57 -1.96
N ARG A 117 -12.62 16.82 -2.32
CA ARG A 117 -13.58 15.77 -2.73
C ARG A 117 -13.53 15.59 -4.26
N SER A 118 -12.40 15.18 -4.82
CA SER A 118 -12.29 14.88 -6.26
C SER A 118 -12.33 13.36 -6.51
N GLY A 119 -13.11 12.95 -7.51
CA GLY A 119 -13.69 11.62 -7.67
C GLY A 119 -12.70 10.43 -7.68
N PRO A 120 -12.81 9.48 -6.74
CA PRO A 120 -11.90 8.32 -6.63
C PRO A 120 -12.04 7.31 -7.78
N ALA A 121 -13.12 7.37 -8.56
CA ALA A 121 -13.38 6.43 -9.66
C ALA A 121 -12.43 6.65 -10.85
N VAL A 122 -12.23 7.91 -11.26
CA VAL A 122 -11.39 8.25 -12.42
C VAL A 122 -9.92 7.90 -12.15
N ARG A 123 -9.44 8.19 -10.94
CA ARG A 123 -8.06 7.88 -10.55
C ARG A 123 -7.79 6.37 -10.53
N ARG A 124 -8.75 5.57 -10.04
CA ARG A 124 -8.62 4.10 -10.06
C ARG A 124 -8.55 3.55 -11.48
N LEU A 125 -9.41 4.04 -12.37
CA LEU A 125 -9.45 3.59 -13.77
C LEU A 125 -8.12 3.89 -14.50
N VAL A 126 -7.55 5.08 -14.28
CA VAL A 126 -6.26 5.47 -14.86
C VAL A 126 -5.12 4.59 -14.33
N VAL A 127 -5.05 4.36 -13.02
CA VAL A 127 -3.99 3.54 -12.40
C VAL A 127 -4.10 2.08 -12.84
N THR A 128 -5.29 1.49 -12.85
CA THR A 128 -5.51 0.13 -13.31
C THR A 128 -5.16 -0.03 -14.80
N GLY A 129 -5.54 0.94 -15.63
CA GLY A 129 -5.18 0.96 -17.05
C GLY A 129 -3.66 1.00 -17.27
N ALA A 130 -2.94 1.84 -16.52
CA ALA A 130 -1.49 1.95 -16.60
C ALA A 130 -0.77 0.65 -16.18
N LEU A 131 -1.22 0.01 -15.10
CA LEU A 131 -0.66 -1.27 -14.63
C LEU A 131 -0.84 -2.39 -15.66
N LEU A 132 -2.04 -2.50 -16.26
CA LEU A 132 -2.31 -3.49 -17.31
C LEU A 132 -1.45 -3.26 -18.55
N ALA A 133 -1.21 -2.01 -18.94
CA ALA A 133 -0.31 -1.69 -20.04
C ALA A 133 1.13 -2.15 -19.77
N ILE A 134 1.67 -1.88 -18.57
CA ILE A 134 3.03 -2.28 -18.18
C ILE A 134 3.19 -3.80 -18.20
N VAL A 135 2.22 -4.53 -17.62
CA VAL A 135 2.23 -6.00 -17.65
C VAL A 135 2.12 -6.51 -19.08
N GLY A 136 1.20 -5.97 -19.88
CA GLY A 136 1.01 -6.38 -21.28
C GLY A 136 2.26 -6.17 -22.14
N LEU A 137 2.95 -5.04 -21.97
CA LEU A 137 4.22 -4.73 -22.63
C LEU A 137 5.34 -5.71 -22.22
N SER A 138 5.32 -6.21 -21.00
CA SER A 138 6.35 -7.12 -20.47
C SER A 138 6.22 -8.55 -21.02
N PHE A 139 5.05 -8.94 -21.53
CA PHE A 139 4.82 -10.25 -22.16
C PHE A 139 4.92 -10.22 -23.70
N SER A 140 5.15 -9.06 -24.31
CA SER A 140 5.09 -8.90 -25.77
C SER A 140 6.26 -9.46 -26.58
N PRO A 141 7.52 -9.63 -26.11
CA PRO A 141 8.58 -10.08 -27.01
C PRO A 141 8.60 -11.61 -27.22
N VAL A 142 7.81 -12.40 -26.48
CA VAL A 142 7.86 -13.87 -26.59
C VAL A 142 7.04 -14.41 -27.77
N VAL A 143 6.02 -13.69 -28.24
CA VAL A 143 5.12 -14.20 -29.29
C VAL A 143 5.67 -13.95 -30.70
N LEU A 144 6.56 -12.98 -30.90
CA LEU A 144 7.07 -12.64 -32.24
C LEU A 144 8.27 -13.50 -32.71
N SER A 145 8.80 -14.38 -31.85
CA SER A 145 9.88 -15.32 -32.22
C SER A 145 9.38 -16.70 -32.68
N ALA A 146 8.06 -16.89 -32.79
CA ALA A 146 7.44 -18.10 -33.30
C ALA A 146 6.79 -17.86 -34.68
N ALA A 147 7.50 -17.20 -35.59
CA ALA A 147 7.19 -17.28 -37.02
C ALA A 147 8.01 -18.43 -37.62
N PRO A 148 7.42 -19.59 -37.93
CA PRO A 148 8.17 -20.67 -38.55
C PRO A 148 8.58 -20.25 -39.96
N HIS A 149 9.89 -20.27 -40.22
CA HIS A 149 10.47 -20.21 -41.56
C HIS A 149 10.08 -21.45 -42.38
N HIS A 150 8.83 -21.51 -42.86
CA HIS A 150 8.40 -22.47 -43.89
C HIS A 150 8.34 -21.77 -45.25
N ALA A 151 9.51 -21.44 -45.81
CA ALA A 151 9.62 -21.03 -47.20
C ALA A 151 11.01 -21.35 -47.73
N CYS A 152 11.32 -22.64 -47.95
CA CYS A 152 12.26 -23.05 -49.00
C CYS A 152 12.18 -24.57 -49.24
N ALA A 153 11.13 -25.02 -49.93
CA ALA A 153 11.15 -26.29 -50.64
C ALA A 153 10.15 -26.18 -51.80
N VAL A 154 10.52 -26.75 -52.95
CA VAL A 154 9.82 -26.76 -54.25
C VAL A 154 10.30 -25.69 -55.24
N THR A 155 11.36 -26.02 -55.97
CA THR A 155 11.27 -26.08 -57.44
C THR A 155 12.13 -27.25 -57.90
N GLN A 156 11.45 -28.38 -58.14
CA GLN A 156 11.96 -29.56 -58.83
C GLN A 156 11.67 -29.40 -60.34
N MET A 157 12.36 -30.22 -61.15
CA MET A 157 12.17 -30.48 -62.60
C MET A 157 12.82 -29.43 -63.51
N GLY A 158 13.85 -29.72 -64.30
CA GLY A 158 14.09 -30.94 -65.08
C GLY A 158 13.56 -30.74 -66.49
N ALA A 159 14.43 -30.56 -67.49
CA ALA A 159 14.09 -30.78 -68.89
C ALA A 159 15.35 -31.11 -69.73
N PRO A 160 15.20 -31.92 -70.80
CA PRO A 160 16.28 -32.69 -71.40
C PRO A 160 16.81 -32.15 -72.73
N LYS A 161 18.12 -32.29 -72.96
CA LYS A 161 18.78 -33.03 -74.06
C LYS A 161 20.23 -32.61 -74.17
#